data_AF-A0A847WQJ5-F1
#
_entry.id   AF-A0A847WQJ5-F1
#
_cell.length_a   1.000
_cell.length_b   1.000
_cell.length_c   1.000
_cell.angle_alpha   90.00
_cell.angle_beta   90.00
_cell.angle_gamma   90.00
#
_symmetry.space_group_name_H-M   'P 1'
#
loop_
_entity.id
_entity.type
_entity.pdbx_description
1 polymer ?
#
loop_
_entity_poly.entity_id
_entity_poly.type
_entity_poly.pdbx_seq_one_letter_code
_entity_poly.pdbx_strand_id
1 'polypeptide(L)'
;MLTLIDFNYIPAFLLIFSRVVAFIATLPIFSYRNIPNPFKIGFAFFVSLITVSTIEIPTLPIDLAYVLLLFKEVMIGLTIGLIATLILTIIQIAGGFIDFQMGFAIA
;
A
#
# COMPACT_ATOMS: atom_id res chain seq x y z
N MET A 1 -18.96 -20.84 22.22
CA MET A 1 -19.32 -20.78 20.78
C MET A 1 -19.42 -19.36 20.20
N LEU A 2 -19.16 -18.30 21.00
CA LEU A 2 -18.84 -16.93 20.53
C LEU A 2 -17.40 -16.50 20.91
N THR A 3 -16.63 -17.42 21.48
CA THR A 3 -15.24 -17.25 21.93
C THR A 3 -14.20 -17.54 20.84
N LEU A 4 -14.65 -17.72 19.59
CA LEU A 4 -13.82 -18.11 18.44
C LEU A 4 -13.53 -16.95 17.47
N ILE A 5 -13.89 -15.72 17.84
CA ILE A 5 -13.22 -14.55 17.28
C ILE A 5 -12.00 -14.38 18.16
N ASP A 6 -10.90 -15.03 17.80
CA ASP A 6 -9.60 -14.81 18.44
C ASP A 6 -9.30 -13.31 18.32
N PHE A 7 -9.36 -12.57 19.44
CA PHE A 7 -9.08 -11.13 19.45
C PHE A 7 -7.66 -10.81 18.94
N ASN A 8 -6.81 -11.83 18.82
CA ASN A 8 -5.47 -11.81 18.23
C ASN A 8 -5.45 -11.48 16.73
N TYR A 9 -6.55 -11.67 15.98
CA TYR A 9 -6.59 -11.35 14.55
C TYR A 9 -6.70 -9.84 14.28
N ILE A 10 -7.24 -9.06 15.23
CA ILE A 10 -7.47 -7.62 15.04
C ILE A 10 -6.15 -6.83 14.94
N PRO A 11 -5.16 -7.02 15.83
CA PRO A 11 -3.88 -6.32 15.72
C PRO A 11 -3.12 -6.66 14.42
N ALA A 12 -3.10 -7.94 14.05
CA ALA A 12 -2.45 -8.36 12.80
C ALA A 12 -3.14 -7.77 11.56
N PHE A 13 -4.48 -7.73 11.56
CA PHE A 13 -5.25 -7.07 10.51
C PHE A 13 -4.91 -5.59 10.38
N LEU A 14 -4.84 -4.86 11.49
CA LEU A 14 -4.50 -3.43 11.48
C LEU A 14 -3.11 -3.16 10.92
N LEU A 15 -2.12 -3.99 11.25
CA LEU A 15 -0.76 -3.89 10.71
C LEU A 15 -0.76 -4.10 9.19
N ILE A 16 -1.38 -5.18 8.70
CA ILE A 16 -1.46 -5.48 7.27
C ILE A 16 -2.25 -4.41 6.52
N PHE A 17 -3.40 -3.99 7.06
CA PHE A 17 -4.21 -2.93 6.48
C PHE A 17 -3.43 -1.61 6.36
N SER A 18 -2.68 -1.23 7.40
CA SER A 18 -1.85 -0.02 7.38
C SER A 18 -0.79 -0.03 6.27
N ARG A 19 -0.10 -1.18 6.06
CA ARG A 19 0.86 -1.37 4.96
C ARG A 19 0.18 -1.25 3.59
N VAL A 20 -0.94 -1.93 3.41
CA VAL A 20 -1.66 -1.98 2.11
C VAL A 20 -2.22 -0.61 1.76
N VAL A 21 -2.79 0.13 2.72
CA VAL A 21 -3.27 1.50 2.51
C VAL A 21 -2.11 2.44 2.15
N ALA A 22 -0.99 2.38 2.88
CA ALA A 22 0.18 3.19 2.60
C ALA A 22 0.77 2.92 1.19
N PHE A 23 0.79 1.65 0.78
CA PHE A 23 1.18 1.23 -0.56
C PHE A 23 0.22 1.77 -1.64
N ILE A 24 -1.09 1.59 -1.49
CA ILE A 24 -2.09 2.07 -2.46
C ILE A 24 -2.08 3.60 -2.55
N ALA A 25 -1.86 4.30 -1.44
CA ALA A 25 -1.81 5.76 -1.41
C ALA A 25 -0.62 6.33 -2.21
N THR A 26 0.49 5.60 -2.28
CA THR A 26 1.71 6.01 -3.00
C THR A 26 1.82 5.41 -4.40
N LEU A 27 1.08 4.34 -4.70
CA LEU A 27 1.14 3.67 -6.01
C LEU A 27 0.53 4.57 -7.11
N PRO A 28 1.30 4.94 -8.16
CA PRO A 28 0.87 5.90 -9.18
C PRO A 28 -0.36 5.41 -9.97
N ILE A 29 -0.49 4.10 -10.17
CA ILE A 29 -1.62 3.47 -10.87
C ILE A 29 -2.95 3.74 -10.14
N PHE A 30 -2.94 3.80 -8.80
CA PHE A 30 -4.13 4.15 -8.02
C PHE A 30 -4.17 5.64 -7.65
N SER A 31 -3.15 6.42 -8.01
CA SER A 31 -3.08 7.86 -7.77
C SER A 31 -3.86 8.69 -8.80
N TYR A 32 -4.40 8.07 -9.85
CA TYR A 32 -5.28 8.77 -10.78
C TYR A 32 -6.50 9.36 -10.06
N ARG A 33 -6.81 10.61 -10.42
CA ARG A 33 -7.92 11.40 -9.88
C ARG A 33 -9.30 10.87 -10.29
N ASN A 34 -9.33 9.96 -11.25
CA ASN A 34 -10.53 9.30 -11.75
C ASN A 34 -11.05 8.18 -10.82
N ILE A 35 -10.23 7.72 -9.87
CA ILE A 35 -10.63 6.65 -8.93
C ILE A 35 -11.08 7.31 -7.62
N PRO A 36 -12.36 7.14 -7.19
CA PRO A 36 -12.86 7.68 -5.93
C PRO A 36 -12.11 7.12 -4.71
N ASN A 37 -11.83 7.97 -3.72
CA ASN A 37 -11.14 7.55 -2.48
C ASN A 37 -11.82 6.38 -1.73
N PRO A 38 -13.16 6.29 -1.64
CA PRO A 38 -13.81 5.15 -0.97
C PRO A 38 -13.50 3.81 -1.62
N PHE A 39 -13.35 3.78 -2.95
CA PHE A 39 -13.01 2.55 -3.68
C PHE A 39 -11.58 2.08 -3.35
N LYS A 40 -10.62 3.01 -3.24
CA LYS A 40 -9.23 2.68 -2.87
C LYS A 40 -9.15 2.07 -1.48
N ILE A 41 -9.88 2.64 -0.51
CA ILE A 41 -9.93 2.14 0.87
C ILE A 41 -10.65 0.79 0.92
N GLY A 42 -11.77 0.64 0.20
CA GLY A 42 -12.48 -0.64 0.11
C GLY A 42 -11.61 -1.75 -0.49
N PHE A 43 -10.88 -1.46 -1.56
CA PHE A 43 -9.92 -2.40 -2.16
C PHE A 43 -8.82 -2.79 -1.16
N ALA A 44 -8.22 -1.82 -0.47
CA ALA A 44 -7.22 -2.07 0.56
C ALA A 44 -7.76 -2.99 1.67
N PHE A 45 -9.01 -2.76 2.09
CA PHE A 45 -9.70 -3.55 3.10
C PHE A 45 -9.84 -5.02 2.65
N PHE A 46 -10.38 -5.28 1.46
CA PHE A 46 -10.55 -6.65 0.97
C PHE A 46 -9.23 -7.38 0.77
N VAL A 47 -8.20 -6.70 0.24
CA VAL A 47 -6.86 -7.28 0.08
C VAL A 47 -6.25 -7.65 1.45
N SER A 48 -6.36 -6.76 2.43
CA SER A 48 -5.87 -7.03 3.78
C SER A 48 -6.61 -8.19 4.46
N LEU A 49 -7.93 -8.30 4.25
CA LEU A 49 -8.76 -9.37 4.80
C LEU A 49 -8.36 -10.75 4.25
N ILE A 50 -8.13 -10.84 2.94
CA ILE A 50 -7.65 -12.07 2.30
C ILE A 50 -6.26 -12.44 2.86
N THR A 51 -5.37 -11.46 2.99
CA THR A 51 -3.99 -11.68 3.43
C THR A 51 -3.92 -12.18 4.87
N VAL A 52 -4.70 -11.59 5.79
CA VAL A 52 -4.81 -12.02 7.19
C VAL A 52 -5.27 -13.46 7.31
N SER A 53 -6.13 -13.93 6.41
CA SER A 53 -6.67 -15.29 6.43
C SER A 53 -5.66 -16.35 5.95
N THR A 54 -4.54 -15.92 5.37
CA THR A 54 -3.52 -16.82 4.77
C THR A 54 -2.28 -17.01 5.64
N ILE A 55 -2.15 -16.22 6.71
CA ILE A 55 -0.96 -16.17 7.56
C ILE A 55 -1.31 -16.70 8.95
N GLU A 56 -0.42 -17.50 9.54
CA GLU A 56 -0.50 -17.86 10.95
C GLU A 56 -0.13 -16.66 11.82
N ILE A 57 -1.06 -16.23 12.68
CA ILE A 57 -0.91 -14.99 13.43
C ILE A 57 -0.40 -15.30 14.84
N PRO A 58 0.80 -14.83 15.22
CA PRO A 58 1.25 -14.92 16.60
C PRO A 58 0.43 -13.99 17.49
N THR A 59 0.37 -14.29 18.78
CA THR A 59 -0.27 -13.41 19.76
C THR A 59 0.48 -12.08 19.82
N LEU A 60 -0.18 -11.00 19.41
CA LEU A 60 0.38 -9.65 19.36
C LEU A 60 -0.18 -8.82 20.53
N PRO A 61 0.60 -8.57 21.59
CA PRO A 61 0.19 -7.66 22.65
C PRO A 61 0.17 -6.22 22.12
N ILE A 62 -0.85 -5.45 22.51
CA ILE A 62 -0.97 -4.03 22.15
C ILE A 62 -0.19 -3.22 23.18
N ASP A 63 1.11 -3.06 22.93
CA ASP A 63 2.05 -2.31 23.77
C ASP A 63 2.76 -1.20 22.97
N LEU A 64 3.80 -0.59 23.55
CA LEU A 64 4.61 0.42 22.85
C LEU A 64 5.32 -0.18 21.61
N ALA A 65 5.71 -1.45 21.65
CA ALA A 65 6.36 -2.11 20.52
C ALA A 65 5.39 -2.30 19.36
N TYR A 66 4.10 -2.52 19.62
CA TYR A 66 3.07 -2.57 18.60
C TYR A 66 2.95 -1.25 17.82
N VAL A 67 3.04 -0.09 18.49
CA VAL A 67 3.01 1.23 17.83
C VAL A 67 4.22 1.39 16.91
N LEU A 68 5.40 0.94 17.36
CA LEU A 68 6.62 0.96 16.53
C LEU A 68 6.49 0.04 15.32
N LEU A 69 5.89 -1.15 15.49
CA LEU A 69 5.58 -2.06 14.39
C LEU A 69 4.63 -1.41 13.38
N LEU A 70 3.57 -0.75 13.84
CA LEU A 70 2.62 -0.06 12.97
C LEU A 70 3.32 1.03 12.14
N PHE A 71 4.19 1.81 12.76
CA PHE A 71 4.98 2.81 12.05
C PHE A 71 5.92 2.19 11.00
N LYS A 72 6.60 1.09 11.36
CA LYS A 72 7.44 0.30 10.44
C LYS A 72 6.62 -0.19 9.24
N GLU A 73 5.42 -0.71 9.47
CA GLU A 73 4.54 -1.24 8.43
C GLU A 73 4.11 -0.16 7.42
N VAL A 74 3.74 1.02 7.93
CA VAL A 74 3.45 2.19 7.09
C VAL A 74 4.68 2.60 6.29
N MET A 75 5.86 2.70 6.91
CA MET A 75 7.09 3.08 6.22
C MET A 75 7.48 2.11 5.12
N ILE A 76 7.31 0.80 5.34
CA ILE A 76 7.52 -0.22 4.31
C ILE A 76 6.53 -0.02 3.16
N GLY A 77 5.24 0.16 3.45
CA GLY A 77 4.21 0.39 2.43
C GLY A 77 4.50 1.62 1.56
N LEU A 78 4.88 2.74 2.19
CA LEU A 78 5.27 3.98 1.49
C LEU A 78 6.52 3.77 0.63
N THR A 79 7.53 3.07 1.15
CA THR A 79 8.78 2.83 0.41
C THR A 79 8.54 2.00 -0.84
N ILE A 80 7.73 0.94 -0.74
CA ILE A 80 7.41 0.08 -1.89
C ILE A 80 6.62 0.86 -2.94
N GLY A 81 5.62 1.66 -2.54
CA GLY A 81 4.87 2.47 -3.49
C GLY A 81 5.69 3.61 -4.11
N LEU A 82 6.65 4.17 -3.38
CA LEU A 82 7.62 5.12 -3.93
C LEU A 82 8.53 4.46 -4.97
N ILE A 83 9.03 3.25 -4.73
CA ILE A 83 9.81 2.50 -5.72
C ILE A 83 9.00 2.28 -7.00
N ALA A 84 7.73 1.88 -6.87
CA ALA A 84 6.85 1.72 -8.03
C ALA A 84 6.62 3.04 -8.78
N THR A 85 6.54 4.16 -8.05
CA THR A 85 6.49 5.50 -8.66
C THR A 85 7.75 5.80 -9.47
N LEU A 86 8.93 5.57 -8.89
CA LEU A 86 10.20 5.79 -9.58
C LEU A 86 10.31 5.00 -10.88
N ILE A 87 9.86 3.74 -10.90
CA ILE A 87 9.87 2.91 -12.10
C ILE A 87 9.04 3.55 -13.21
N LEU A 88 7.82 4.00 -12.93
CA LEU A 88 6.99 4.67 -13.94
C LEU A 88 7.59 6.02 -14.37
N THR A 89 8.14 6.77 -13.43
CA THR A 89 8.81 8.05 -13.73
C THR A 89 10.00 7.85 -14.67
N ILE A 90 10.80 6.79 -14.49
CA ILE A 90 11.92 6.48 -15.40
C ILE A 90 11.40 6.24 -16.83
N ILE A 91 10.32 5.48 -16.99
CA ILE A 91 9.72 5.20 -18.30
C ILE A 91 9.21 6.51 -18.94
N GLN A 92 8.53 7.36 -18.16
CA GLN A 92 8.02 8.65 -18.63
C GLN A 92 9.16 9.59 -19.07
N ILE A 93 10.23 9.66 -18.28
CA ILE A 93 11.42 10.45 -18.61
C ILE A 93 12.07 9.94 -19.90
N ALA A 94 12.22 8.62 -20.04
CA ALA A 94 12.77 8.02 -21.26
C ALA A 94 11.93 8.34 -22.49
N GLY A 95 10.59 8.24 -22.39
CA GLY A 95 9.68 8.66 -23.45
C GLY A 95 9.85 10.13 -23.82
N GLY A 96 9.89 11.01 -22.82
CA GLY A 96 10.11 12.45 -23.03
C GLY A 96 11.45 12.77 -23.72
N PHE A 97 12.52 12.01 -23.43
CA PHE A 97 13.80 12.15 -24.13
C PHE A 97 13.74 11.72 -25.60
N ILE A 98 12.95 10.71 -25.92
CA ILE A 98 12.73 10.26 -27.32
C ILE A 98 11.92 11.31 -28.07
N ASP A 99 10.84 11.81 -27.47
CA ASP A 99 9.97 12.84 -28.05
C ASP A 99 10.74 14.16 -28.29
N PHE A 100 11.64 14.51 -27.38
CA PHE A 100 12.53 15.66 -27.54
C PHE A 100 13.48 15.51 -28.73
N GLN A 101 14.06 14.32 -28.93
CA GLN A 101 14.95 14.05 -30.06
C GLN A 101 14.22 14.04 -31.40
N MET A 102 12.97 13.56 -31.46
CA MET A 102 12.17 13.61 -32.68
C MET A 102 11.66 15.01 -33.03
N GLY A 103 11.87 16.01 -32.16
CA GLY A 103 11.42 17.38 -32.37
C GLY A 103 9.95 17.62 -32.00
N PHE A 104 9.25 16.62 -31.46
CA PHE A 104 7.88 16.76 -30.98
C PHE A 104 7.77 17.65 -29.73
N ALA A 105 8.88 17.90 -29.02
CA ALA A 105 8.91 18.77 -27.85
C ALA A 105 8.96 20.27 -28.15
N ILE A 106 9.08 20.68 -29.42
CA ILE A 106 9.19 22.10 -29.85
C ILE A 106 7.83 22.64 -30.37
N ALA A 107 6.85 21.75 -30.62
CA ALA A 107 5.52 22.11 -31.12
C ALA A 107 4.56 22.52 -29.99
#